data_AF-Q745W9-F1
#
_entry.id   AF-Q745W9-F1
#
_cell.length_a   1.000
_cell.length_b   1.000
_cell.length_c   1.000
_cell.angle_alpha   90.00
_cell.angle_beta   90.00
_cell.angle_gamma   90.00
#
_symmetry.space_group_name_H-M   'P 1'
#
loop_
_entity.id
_entity.type
_entity.pdbx_description
1 polymer ?
#
loop_
_entity_poly.entity_id
_entity_poly.type
_entity_poly.pdbx_seq_one_letter_code
_entity_poly.pdbx_strand_id
1 'polypeptide(L)'
;MRMWSAKEKAEIVLEVLSGQRTVAEACRAYGVAESLFYRWQREFLENAYAAFTSGCAEQEARIRELERLAGQLALEVEVLKKASGLYRQRKGGSW
;
A
#
# COMPACT_ATOMS: atom_id res chain seq x y z
N MET A 1 -12.30 18.06 13.24
CA MET A 1 -12.48 16.59 13.10
C MET A 1 -11.15 15.94 13.44
N ARG A 2 -11.07 15.13 14.51
CA ARG A 2 -9.82 14.41 14.80
C ARG A 2 -9.63 13.29 13.76
N MET A 3 -8.41 13.12 13.28
CA MET A 3 -8.01 12.03 12.39
C MET A 3 -7.16 11.04 13.19
N TRP A 4 -7.39 9.75 13.00
CA TRP A 4 -6.57 8.68 13.59
C TRP A 4 -5.82 7.95 12.49
N SER A 5 -4.52 7.78 12.68
CA SER A 5 -3.69 6.92 11.85
C SER A 5 -4.13 5.45 11.98
N ALA A 6 -3.70 4.61 11.02
CA ALA A 6 -3.97 3.18 11.09
C ALA A 6 -3.41 2.54 12.38
N LYS A 7 -2.23 3.00 12.81
CA LYS A 7 -1.57 2.56 14.04
C LYS A 7 -2.40 2.90 15.29
N GLU A 8 -2.83 4.15 15.43
CA GLU A 8 -3.65 4.57 16.57
C GLU A 8 -4.98 3.82 16.63
N LYS A 9 -5.65 3.59 15.48
CA LYS A 9 -6.88 2.78 15.45
C LYS A 9 -6.64 1.37 15.96
N ALA A 10 -5.54 0.74 15.53
CA ALA A 10 -5.18 -0.61 15.96
C ALA A 10 -4.87 -0.67 17.46
N GLU A 11 -4.10 0.29 17.99
CA GLU A 11 -3.80 0.38 19.43
C GLU A 11 -5.08 0.47 20.27
N ILE A 12 -6.00 1.37 19.91
CA ILE A 12 -7.26 1.55 20.63
C ILE A 12 -8.11 0.26 20.61
N VAL A 13 -8.18 -0.42 19.46
CA VAL A 13 -8.90 -1.69 19.34
C VAL A 13 -8.24 -2.78 20.21
N LEU A 14 -6.91 -2.86 20.21
CA LEU A 14 -6.17 -3.86 20.98
C LEU A 14 -6.30 -3.65 22.49
N GLU A 15 -6.33 -2.42 23.00
CA GLU A 15 -6.58 -2.16 24.42
C GLU A 15 -7.92 -2.74 24.88
N VAL A 16 -8.97 -2.63 24.05
CA VAL A 16 -10.28 -3.18 24.36
C VAL A 16 -10.30 -4.71 24.22
N LEU A 17 -9.74 -5.26 23.14
CA LEU A 17 -9.70 -6.70 22.91
C LEU A 17 -8.85 -7.44 23.96
N SER A 18 -7.80 -6.80 24.48
CA SER A 18 -6.97 -7.33 25.57
C SER A 18 -7.57 -7.14 26.96
N GLY A 19 -8.72 -6.47 27.06
CA GLY A 19 -9.40 -6.21 28.33
C GLY A 19 -8.77 -5.12 29.20
N GLN A 20 -7.81 -4.35 28.67
CA GLN A 20 -7.19 -3.23 29.40
C GLN A 20 -8.19 -2.10 29.66
N ARG A 21 -9.15 -1.91 28.75
CA ARG A 21 -10.23 -0.93 28.87
C ARG A 21 -11.53 -1.51 28.33
N THR A 22 -12.66 -1.06 28.88
CA THR A 22 -13.96 -1.25 28.23
C THR A 22 -14.09 -0.36 27.00
N VAL A 23 -15.01 -0.70 26.10
CA VAL A 23 -15.34 0.14 24.92
C VAL A 23 -15.65 1.58 25.34
N ALA A 24 -16.45 1.76 26.39
CA ALA A 24 -16.87 3.06 26.87
C ALA A 24 -15.71 3.89 27.43
N GLU A 25 -14.77 3.26 28.14
CA GLU A 25 -13.56 3.93 28.66
C GLU A 25 -12.63 4.35 27.52
N ALA A 26 -12.38 3.48 26.55
CA ALA A 26 -11.55 3.79 25.38
C ALA A 26 -12.17 4.92 24.55
N CYS A 27 -13.48 4.86 24.28
CA CYS A 27 -14.20 5.89 23.53
C CYS A 27 -14.11 7.27 24.20
N ARG A 28 -14.26 7.34 25.52
CA ARG A 28 -14.08 8.59 26.28
C ARG A 28 -12.62 9.08 26.27
N ALA A 29 -11.66 8.19 26.51
CA ALA A 29 -10.24 8.55 26.57
C ALA A 29 -9.72 9.12 25.24
N TYR A 30 -10.16 8.54 24.12
CA TYR A 30 -9.68 8.92 22.79
C TYR A 30 -10.61 9.86 22.02
N GLY A 31 -11.78 10.20 22.57
CA GLY A 31 -12.79 11.03 21.89
C GLY A 31 -13.34 10.36 20.64
N VAL A 32 -13.58 9.05 20.71
CA VAL A 32 -14.08 8.21 19.62
C VAL A 32 -15.54 7.89 19.88
N ALA A 33 -16.41 7.98 18.88
CA ALA A 33 -17.79 7.51 18.99
C ALA A 33 -17.82 5.97 18.99
N GLU A 34 -18.65 5.35 19.83
CA GLU A 34 -18.73 3.87 19.91
C GLU A 34 -19.02 3.21 18.56
N SER A 35 -19.89 3.79 17.74
CA SER A 35 -20.18 3.29 16.38
C SER A 35 -18.94 3.27 15.48
N LEU A 36 -18.07 4.26 15.61
CA LEU A 36 -16.80 4.33 14.89
C LEU A 36 -15.80 3.30 15.41
N PHE A 37 -15.75 3.12 16.73
CA PHE A 37 -14.93 2.07 17.36
C PHE A 37 -15.35 0.67 16.88
N TYR A 38 -16.64 0.33 16.92
CA TYR A 38 -17.12 -0.98 16.48
C TYR A 38 -16.84 -1.24 15.00
N ARG A 39 -16.86 -0.20 14.17
CA ARG A 39 -16.43 -0.31 12.77
C ARG A 39 -14.94 -0.68 12.68
N TRP A 40 -14.07 0.02 13.42
CA TRP A 40 -12.64 -0.31 13.43
C TRP A 40 -12.35 -1.69 14.01
N GLN A 41 -13.06 -2.11 15.06
CA GLN A 41 -12.92 -3.43 15.65
C GLN A 41 -13.23 -4.52 14.63
N ARG A 42 -14.32 -4.34 13.86
CA ARG A 42 -14.69 -5.26 12.78
C ARG A 42 -13.62 -5.29 11.68
N GLU A 43 -13.23 -4.13 11.16
CA GLU A 43 -12.19 -4.01 10.13
C GLU A 43 -10.87 -4.66 10.59
N PHE A 44 -10.49 -4.46 11.85
CA PHE A 44 -9.29 -5.05 12.43
C PHE A 44 -9.38 -6.57 12.48
N LEU A 45 -10.48 -7.14 13.00
CA LEU A 45 -10.65 -8.60 13.11
C LEU A 45 -10.74 -9.28 11.74
N GLU A 46 -11.42 -8.65 10.77
CA GLU A 46 -11.53 -9.15 9.39
C GLU A 46 -10.18 -9.19 8.69
N ASN A 47 -9.26 -8.26 8.99
CA ASN A 47 -7.96 -8.15 8.34
C ASN A 47 -6.78 -8.67 9.19
N ALA A 48 -7.03 -9.07 10.45
CA ALA A 48 -5.96 -9.50 11.37
C ALA A 48 -5.15 -10.67 10.83
N TYR A 49 -5.77 -11.56 10.05
CA TYR A 49 -5.09 -12.70 9.42
C TYR A 49 -3.94 -12.25 8.50
N ALA A 50 -4.04 -11.07 7.88
CA ALA A 50 -3.04 -10.56 6.95
C ALA A 50 -1.67 -10.35 7.62
N ALA A 51 -1.65 -10.08 8.93
CA ALA A 51 -0.42 -9.96 9.71
C ALA A 51 0.36 -11.29 9.80
N PHE A 52 -0.31 -12.43 9.61
CA PHE A 52 0.28 -13.76 9.64
C PHE A 52 0.49 -14.36 8.24
N THR A 53 -0.02 -13.71 7.21
CA THR A 53 0.28 -14.11 5.83
C THR A 53 1.58 -13.47 5.37
N SER A 54 2.47 -14.26 4.77
CA SER A 54 3.73 -13.81 4.15
C SER A 54 3.55 -12.85 2.95
N GLY A 55 2.32 -12.40 2.69
CA GLY A 55 1.93 -11.58 1.55
C GLY A 55 2.74 -10.29 1.44
N CYS A 56 3.12 -9.63 2.54
CA CYS A 56 3.98 -8.43 2.43
C CYS A 56 5.33 -8.72 1.77
N ALA A 57 6.02 -9.80 2.16
CA ALA A 57 7.32 -10.14 1.59
C ALA A 57 7.23 -10.62 0.14
N GLU A 58 6.19 -11.41 -0.17
CA GLU A 58 5.94 -11.90 -1.53
C GLU A 58 5.48 -10.79 -2.48
N GLN A 59 4.62 -9.87 -2.00
CA GLN A 59 4.21 -8.68 -2.75
C GLN A 59 5.37 -7.70 -2.92
N GLU A 60 6.23 -7.48 -1.91
CA GLU A 60 7.43 -6.66 -2.07
C GLU A 60 8.44 -7.29 -3.04
N ALA A 61 8.59 -8.61 -3.04
CA ALA A 61 9.40 -9.31 -4.04
C ALA A 61 8.80 -9.15 -5.45
N ARG A 62 7.47 -9.27 -5.57
CA ARG A 62 6.77 -9.09 -6.84
C ARG A 62 6.86 -7.65 -7.34
N ILE A 63 6.74 -6.65 -6.47
CA ILE A 63 6.90 -5.23 -6.80
C ILE A 63 8.31 -4.98 -7.30
N ARG A 64 9.34 -5.44 -6.58
CA ARG A 64 10.74 -5.29 -7.03
C ARG A 64 10.99 -5.92 -8.41
N GLU A 65 10.44 -7.10 -8.66
CA GLU A 65 10.58 -7.76 -9.96
C GLU A 65 9.85 -6.98 -11.07
N LEU A 66 8.66 -6.45 -10.79
CA LEU A 66 7.93 -5.61 -11.75
C LEU A 66 8.65 -4.30 -12.04
N GLU A 67 9.22 -3.65 -11.03
CA GLU A 67 10.04 -2.43 -11.19
C GLU A 67 11.28 -2.71 -12.04
N ARG A 68 11.96 -3.85 -11.82
CA ARG A 68 13.11 -4.29 -12.61
C ARG A 68 12.74 -4.48 -14.08
N LEU A 69 11.64 -5.21 -14.35
CA LEU A 69 11.15 -5.44 -15.71
C LEU A 69 10.70 -4.15 -16.40
N ALA A 70 10.02 -3.26 -15.69
CA ALA A 70 9.62 -1.96 -16.20
C ALA A 70 10.85 -1.12 -16.62
N GLY A 71 11.91 -1.12 -15.82
CA GLY A 71 13.17 -0.45 -16.16
C GLY A 71 13.84 -1.03 -17.42
N GLN A 72 13.83 -2.35 -17.57
CA GLN A 72 14.37 -3.01 -18.77
C GLN A 72 13.60 -2.61 -20.04
N LEU A 73 12.26 -2.68 -19.98
CA LEU A 73 11.40 -2.31 -21.10
C LEU A 73 11.55 -0.82 -21.46
N ALA A 74 11.71 0.06 -20.46
CA ALA A 74 11.96 1.48 -20.70
C ALA A 74 13.23 1.70 -21.53
N LEU A 75 14.34 1.02 -21.17
CA LEU A 75 15.59 1.10 -21.91
C LEU A 75 15.45 0.55 -23.35
N GLU A 76 14.80 -0.60 -23.53
CA GLU A 76 14.54 -1.17 -24.85
C GLU A 76 13.75 -0.21 -25.74
N VAL A 77 12.70 0.42 -25.19
CA VAL A 77 11.90 1.42 -25.90
C VAL A 77 12.75 2.64 -26.31
N GLU A 78 13.63 3.13 -25.44
CA GLU A 78 14.53 4.24 -25.77
C GLU A 78 15.50 3.88 -26.89
N VAL A 79 16.10 2.69 -26.84
CA VAL A 79 17.00 2.20 -27.89
C VAL A 79 16.26 2.08 -29.22
N LEU A 80 15.07 1.49 -29.24
CA LEU A 80 14.25 1.35 -30.45
C LEU A 80 13.85 2.71 -31.03
N LYS A 81 13.47 3.68 -30.18
CA LYS A 81 13.17 5.06 -30.61
C LYS A 81 14.38 5.73 -31.27
N LYS A 82 15.57 5.61 -30.68
CA LYS A 82 16.82 6.15 -31.24
C LYS A 82 17.14 5.49 -32.59
N ALA A 83 17.08 4.16 -32.68
CA ALA A 83 17.34 3.43 -33.91
C ALA A 83 16.36 3.81 -35.03
N SER A 84 15.08 3.94 -34.72
CA SER A 84 14.05 4.41 -35.66
C SER A 84 14.32 5.84 -36.14
N GLY A 85 14.72 6.74 -35.24
CA GLY A 85 15.11 8.11 -35.58
C GLY A 85 16.30 8.16 -36.56
N LEU A 86 17.35 7.38 -36.27
CA LEU A 86 18.54 7.28 -37.14
C LEU A 86 18.20 6.69 -38.52
N TYR A 87 17.36 5.64 -38.56
CA TYR A 87 16.91 5.05 -39.83
C TYR A 87 16.15 6.07 -40.69
N ARG A 88 15.25 6.86 -40.07
CA ARG A 88 14.49 7.91 -40.77
C ARG A 88 15.41 9.00 -41.32
N GLN A 89 16.40 9.45 -40.54
CA GLN A 89 17.38 10.44 -40.99
C GLN A 89 18.19 9.93 -42.19
N ARG A 90 18.62 8.65 -42.17
CA ARG A 90 19.38 8.04 -43.27
C ARG A 90 18.56 7.91 -44.56
N LYS A 91 17.27 7.55 -44.47
CA LYS A 91 16.36 7.48 -45.62
C LYS A 91 16.00 8.85 -46.21
N GLY A 92 15.93 9.90 -45.38
CA GLY A 92 15.68 11.28 -45.83
C GLY A 92 16.88 12.00 -46.44
N GLY A 93 18.09 11.44 -46.32
CA GLY A 93 19.33 12.00 -46.87
C GLY A 93 19.79 11.39 -48.19
N SER A 94 19.02 10.48 -48.80
CA SER A 94 19.31 9.96 -50.14
C SER A 94 18.60 10.82 -51.19
N TRP A 95 19.36 11.74 -51.80
CA TRP A 95 19.05 12.34 -53.10
C TRP A 95 19.29 11.34 -54.23
#